data_AF-A0A1B3XNT6-F1
#
_entry.id   AF-A0A1B3XNT6-F1
#
_cell.length_a   1.000
_cell.length_b   1.000
_cell.length_c   1.000
_cell.angle_alpha   90.00
_cell.angle_beta   90.00
_cell.angle_gamma   90.00
#
_symmetry.space_group_name_H-M   'P 1'
#
loop_
_entity.id
_entity.type
_entity.pdbx_description
1 polymer ?
#
loop_
_entity_poly.entity_id
_entity_poly.type
_entity_poly.pdbx_seq_one_letter_code
_entity_poly.pdbx_strand_id
1 'polypeptide(L)' 'MKPLQISPETALKLSKSLNLPLEQIMHMPTPILLKKLAEAESIENEKRK' A
#
# COMPACT_ATOMS: atom_id res chain seq x y z
N MET A 1 -8.16 17.24 -5.34
CA MET A 1 -7.61 16.11 -4.57
C MET A 1 -6.15 16.41 -4.26
N LYS A 2 -5.74 16.43 -3.00
CA LYS A 2 -4.32 16.62 -2.67
C LYS A 2 -3.60 15.34 -3.14
N PRO A 3 -2.65 15.41 -4.08
CA PRO A 3 -1.89 14.23 -4.47
C PRO A 3 -1.20 13.67 -3.24
N LEU A 4 -1.16 12.34 -3.13
CA LEU A 4 -0.37 11.67 -2.11
C LEU A 4 1.05 12.23 -2.16
N GLN A 5 1.54 12.75 -1.05
CA GLN A 5 2.92 13.23 -0.92
C GLN A 5 3.86 12.06 -0.65
N ILE A 6 3.82 11.02 -1.51
CA ILE A 6 4.72 9.88 -1.42
C ILE A 6 5.81 10.03 -2.48
N SER A 7 7.05 9.74 -2.08
CA SER A 7 8.14 9.70 -3.04
C SER A 7 7.95 8.53 -4.03
N PRO A 8 8.49 8.63 -5.26
CA PRO A 8 8.47 7.52 -6.21
C PRO A 8 9.09 6.23 -5.64
N GLU A 9 10.15 6.37 -4.84
CA GLU A 9 10.79 5.23 -4.18
C GLU A 9 9.88 4.54 -3.16
N THR A 10 9.13 5.34 -2.38
CA THR A 10 8.15 4.83 -1.42
C THR A 10 7.02 4.12 -2.15
N ALA A 11 6.51 4.69 -3.25
CA ALA A 11 5.47 4.09 -4.06
C ALA A 11 5.91 2.73 -4.64
N LEU A 12 7.16 2.63 -5.10
CA LEU A 12 7.73 1.39 -5.63
C LEU A 12 7.84 0.30 -4.55
N LYS A 13 8.28 0.67 -3.34
CA LYS A 13 8.35 -0.26 -2.20
C LYS A 13 6.96 -0.75 -1.80
N LEU A 14 5.99 0.15 -1.68
CA LEU A 14 4.61 -0.17 -1.34
C LEU A 14 3.93 -1.06 -2.39
N SER A 15 4.17 -0.80 -3.68
CA SER A 15 3.70 -1.63 -4.79
C SER A 15 4.18 -3.08 -4.64
N LYS A 16 5.46 -3.29 -4.30
CA LYS A 16 6.04 -4.62 -4.07
C LYS A 16 5.48 -5.28 -2.80
N SER A 17 5.39 -4.55 -1.69
CA SER A 17 4.91 -5.08 -0.41
C SER A 17 3.43 -5.46 -0.45
N LEU A 18 2.59 -4.66 -1.11
CA LEU A 18 1.16 -4.91 -1.24
C LEU A 18 0.81 -5.77 -2.46
N ASN A 19 1.80 -6.11 -3.29
CA ASN A 19 1.62 -6.79 -4.57
C ASN A 19 0.56 -6.10 -5.46
N LEU A 20 0.66 -4.78 -5.57
CA LEU A 20 -0.26 -3.93 -6.33
C LEU A 20 0.49 -3.13 -7.41
N PRO A 21 -0.19 -2.73 -8.51
CA PRO A 21 0.41 -1.87 -9.53
C PRO A 21 0.85 -0.52 -8.97
N LEU A 22 1.96 0.02 -9.49
CA LEU A 22 2.51 1.31 -9.07
C LEU A 22 1.52 2.46 -9.34
N GLU A 23 0.87 2.43 -10.49
CA GLU A 23 -0.15 3.39 -10.92
C GLU A 23 -1.29 3.43 -9.88
N GLN A 24 -1.72 2.26 -9.42
CA GLN A 24 -2.77 2.14 -8.42
C GLN A 24 -2.34 2.74 -7.08
N ILE A 25 -1.09 2.55 -6.65
CA ILE A 25 -0.54 3.13 -5.42
C ILE A 25 -0.51 4.67 -5.52
N MET A 26 -0.08 5.22 -6.66
CA MET A 26 0.06 6.67 -6.87
C MET A 26 -1.29 7.40 -6.93
N HIS A 27 -2.34 6.73 -7.41
CA HIS A 27 -3.70 7.27 -7.47
C HIS A 27 -4.56 6.89 -6.26
N MET A 28 -4.04 6.08 -5.33
CA MET A 28 -4.82 5.62 -4.19
C MET A 28 -5.11 6.76 -3.20
N PRO A 29 -6.32 6.85 -2.65
CA PRO A 29 -6.55 7.66 -1.46
C PRO A 29 -5.79 7.13 -0.24
N THR A 30 -5.15 8.01 0.54
CA THR A 30 -4.40 7.65 1.75
C THR A 30 -5.16 6.74 2.72
N PRO A 31 -6.46 6.98 3.02
CA PRO A 31 -7.21 6.11 3.94
C PRO A 31 -7.35 4.66 3.44
N ILE A 32 -7.42 4.46 2.12
CA ILE A 32 -7.53 3.13 1.51
C ILE A 32 -6.20 2.40 1.58
N LEU A 33 -5.10 3.12 1.33
CA LEU A 33 -3.75 2.57 1.45
C LEU A 33 -3.47 2.05 2.86
N LEU A 34 -3.86 2.82 3.89
CA LEU A 34 -3.72 2.42 5.30
C LEU A 34 -4.53 1.16 5.62
N LYS A 35 -5.77 1.06 5.13
CA LYS A 35 -6.59 -0.16 5.30
C LYS A 35 -5.93 -1.38 4.67
N LYS A 36 -5.40 -1.25 3.45
CA LYS A 36 -4.72 -2.36 2.76
C LYS A 36 -3.44 -2.81 3.45
N LEU A 37 -2.69 -1.89 4.05
CA LEU A 37 -1.51 -2.22 4.86
C LEU A 37 -1.92 -3.01 6.11
N ALA A 38 -2.97 -2.59 6.82
CA ALA A 38 -3.50 -3.32 7.97
C ALA A 38 -4.05 -4.70 7.60
N GLU A 39 -4.74 -4.83 6.45
CA GLU A 39 -5.20 -6.12 5.91
C GLU A 39 -4.01 -7.04 5.58
N ALA A 40 -2.98 -6.51 4.92
CA ALA A 40 -1.79 -7.28 4.55
C ALA A 40 -1.07 -7.83 5.79
N GLU A 41 -0.89 -6.99 6.83
CA GLU A 41 -0.27 -7.40 8.08
C GLU A 41 -1.11 -8.43 8.85
N SER A 42 -2.44 -8.27 8.85
CA SER A 42 -3.36 -9.22 9.48
C SER A 42 -3.31 -10.59 8.80
N ILE A 43 -3.34 -10.61 7.46
CA ILE A 43 -3.24 -11.86 6.67
C ILE A 43 -1.87 -12.51 6.86
N GLU A 44 -0.79 -11.73 6.92
CA GLU A 44 0.55 -12.26 7.11
C GLU A 44 0.72 -12.87 8.52
N ASN A 45 0.14 -12.26 9.55
CA ASN A 45 0.15 -12.80 10.90
C ASN A 45 -0.69 -14.08 11.03
N GLU A 46 -1.85 -14.14 10.35
CA GLU A 46 -2.70 -15.33 10.32
C GLU A 46 -2.04 -16.50 9.60
N LYS A 47 -1.31 -16.25 8.49
CA LYS A 47 -0.55 -17.28 7.76
C LYS A 47 0.67 -17.81 8.50
N ARG A 48 1.17 -17.09 9.52
CA ARG A 48 2.35 -17.49 10.31
C ARG A 48 2.00 -18.25 11.59
N LYS A 49 0.71 -18.36 11.95
CA LYS A 49 0.22 -19.23 13.03
C LYS A 49 -0.06 -20.64 12.52
#